data_AF-A0A2T5BXC0-F1
#
_entry.id   AF-A0A2T5BXC0-F1
#
_cell.length_a   1.000
_cell.length_b   1.000
_cell.length_c   1.000
_cell.angle_alpha   90.00
_cell.angle_beta   90.00
_cell.angle_gamma   90.00
#
_symmetry.space_group_name_H-M   'P 1'
#
loop_
_entity.id
_entity.type
_entity.pdbx_description
1 polymer ?
#
loop_
_entity_poly.entity_id
_entity_poly.type
_entity_poly.pdbx_seq_one_letter_code
_entity_poly.pdbx_strand_id
1 'polypeptide(L)'
;MGISKKKTAEIKTELVNLIQLELTAQNMDIRTFASHLQLSVSATRNMLNGNQMTLDRLHEISVILNFNFFRFWADQLQIDQPASADIERIKALEIENRTLIKLLKG
;
A
#
# COMPACT_ATOMS: atom_id res chain seq x y z
N MET A 1 4.40 -15.18 17.03
CA MET A 1 4.20 -15.98 15.81
C MET A 1 4.81 -15.25 14.63
N GLY A 2 5.90 -15.76 14.05
CA GLY A 2 6.59 -15.12 12.93
C GLY A 2 5.83 -15.33 11.62
N ILE A 3 5.47 -14.24 10.94
CA ILE A 3 4.95 -14.31 9.57
C ILE A 3 6.04 -14.95 8.71
N SER A 4 5.76 -16.12 8.13
CA SER A 4 6.73 -16.85 7.30
C SER A 4 7.14 -16.01 6.08
N LYS A 5 8.43 -16.03 5.72
CA LYS A 5 8.99 -15.27 4.58
C LYS A 5 8.23 -15.53 3.27
N LYS A 6 7.70 -16.75 3.09
CA LYS A 6 6.87 -17.15 1.95
C LYS A 6 5.57 -16.34 1.87
N LYS A 7 4.85 -16.22 3.00
CA LYS A 7 3.61 -15.45 3.11
C LYS A 7 3.81 -13.96 2.85
N THR A 8 4.98 -13.42 3.24
CA THR A 8 5.33 -12.01 2.98
C THR A 8 5.61 -11.75 1.49
N ALA A 9 6.21 -12.71 0.78
CA ALA A 9 6.44 -12.60 -0.65
C ALA A 9 5.13 -12.69 -1.45
N GLU A 10 4.20 -13.56 -1.02
CA GLU A 10 2.87 -13.70 -1.62
C GLU A 10 2.06 -12.39 -1.54
N ILE A 11 2.01 -11.75 -0.36
CA ILE A 11 1.31 -10.47 -0.16
C ILE A 11 1.93 -9.35 -1.02
N LYS A 12 3.26 -9.34 -1.18
CA LYS A 12 3.93 -8.34 -2.04
C LYS A 12 3.56 -8.49 -3.50
N THR A 13 3.57 -9.72 -4.02
CA THR A 13 3.15 -10.00 -5.40
C THR A 13 1.70 -9.59 -5.60
N GLU A 14 0.82 -9.89 -4.65
CA GLU A 14 -0.59 -9.51 -4.70
C GLU A 14 -0.76 -7.98 -4.71
N LEU A 15 -0.02 -7.25 -3.88
CA LEU A 15 -0.03 -5.78 -3.89
C LEU A 15 0.36 -5.22 -5.26
N VAL A 16 1.44 -5.73 -5.85
CA VAL A 16 1.92 -5.23 -7.15
C VAL A 16 0.90 -5.52 -8.25
N ASN A 17 0.31 -6.71 -8.24
CA ASN A 17 -0.75 -7.06 -9.18
C ASN A 17 -1.96 -6.13 -9.02
N LEU A 18 -2.36 -5.82 -7.79
CA LEU A 18 -3.47 -4.92 -7.51
C LEU A 18 -3.18 -3.49 -8.00
N ILE A 19 -1.97 -2.97 -7.78
CA ILE A 19 -1.55 -1.67 -8.33
C ILE A 19 -1.62 -1.69 -9.86
N GLN A 20 -1.17 -2.77 -10.52
CA GLN A 20 -1.22 -2.88 -11.98
C GLN A 20 -2.66 -2.96 -12.51
N LEU A 21 -3.54 -3.66 -11.79
CA LEU A 21 -4.97 -3.74 -12.12
C LEU A 21 -5.62 -2.36 -12.04
N GLU A 22 -5.36 -1.61 -10.96
CA GLU A 22 -5.90 -0.26 -10.80
C GLU A 22 -5.36 0.72 -11.85
N LEU A 23 -4.06 0.65 -12.17
CA LEU A 23 -3.48 1.43 -13.27
C LEU A 23 -4.19 1.13 -14.60
N THR A 24 -4.45 -0.15 -14.88
CA THR A 24 -5.15 -0.57 -16.10
C THR A 24 -6.60 -0.11 -16.11
N ALA A 25 -7.31 -0.23 -14.99
CA ALA A 25 -8.69 0.23 -14.83
C ALA A 25 -8.84 1.74 -15.09
N GLN A 26 -7.81 2.51 -14.75
CA GLN A 26 -7.76 3.96 -14.95
C GLN A 26 -7.12 4.37 -16.28
N ASN A 27 -6.78 3.42 -17.16
CA ASN A 27 -6.02 3.65 -18.41
C ASN A 27 -4.72 4.46 -18.19
N MET A 28 -4.10 4.32 -17.01
CA MET A 28 -2.88 5.02 -16.65
C MET A 28 -1.65 4.16 -17.00
N ASP A 29 -0.82 4.66 -17.90
CA ASP A 29 0.42 3.99 -18.25
C ASP A 29 1.54 4.23 -17.21
N ILE A 30 2.56 3.37 -17.23
CA ILE A 30 3.68 3.45 -16.27
C ILE A 30 4.47 4.76 -16.35
N ARG A 31 4.45 5.46 -17.51
CA ARG A 31 5.13 6.75 -17.68
C ARG A 31 4.39 7.86 -16.97
N THR A 32 3.07 7.91 -17.16
CA THR A 32 2.16 8.85 -16.52
C THR A 32 2.21 8.64 -15.01
N PHE A 33 2.12 7.39 -14.57
CA PHE A 33 2.22 7.05 -13.15
C PHE A 33 3.57 7.45 -12.53
N ALA A 34 4.68 7.18 -13.23
CA ALA A 34 6.01 7.61 -12.78
C ALA A 34 6.10 9.15 -12.66
N SER A 35 5.48 9.89 -13.57
CA SER A 35 5.37 11.35 -13.50
C SER A 35 4.62 11.82 -12.25
N HIS A 36 3.49 11.20 -11.92
CA HIS A 36 2.74 11.51 -10.69
C HIS A 36 3.55 11.22 -9.41
N LEU A 37 4.37 10.16 -9.43
CA LEU A 37 5.28 9.82 -8.34
C LEU A 37 6.56 10.67 -8.31
N GLN A 38 6.79 11.51 -9.31
CA GLN A 38 8.03 12.27 -9.50
C GLN A 38 9.28 11.35 -9.54
N LEU A 39 9.13 10.17 -10.14
CA LEU A 39 10.18 9.17 -10.29
C LEU A 39 10.47 8.92 -11.77
N SER A 40 11.65 8.37 -12.06
CA SER A 40 11.88 7.80 -13.39
C SER A 40 11.07 6.51 -13.57
N VAL A 41 10.81 6.14 -14.82
CA VAL A 41 10.11 4.88 -15.15
C VAL A 41 10.85 3.67 -14.57
N SER A 42 12.19 3.69 -14.62
CA SER A 42 13.01 2.62 -14.06
C SER A 42 12.94 2.57 -12.53
N ALA A 43 13.00 3.73 -11.86
CA ALA A 43 12.85 3.81 -10.40
C ALA A 43 11.46 3.34 -9.97
N THR A 44 10.41 3.70 -10.72
CA THR A 44 9.03 3.27 -10.46
C THR A 44 8.89 1.76 -10.58
N ARG A 45 9.44 1.15 -11.65
CA ARG A 45 9.45 -0.31 -11.81
C ARG A 45 10.22 -1.01 -10.70
N ASN A 46 11.37 -0.46 -10.30
CA ASN A 46 12.18 -1.01 -9.21
C ASN A 46 11.48 -0.87 -7.86
N MET A 47 10.74 0.21 -7.62
CA MET A 47 9.94 0.39 -6.41
C MET A 47 8.80 -0.64 -6.35
N LEU A 48 8.09 -0.85 -7.46
CA LEU A 48 6.98 -1.80 -7.53
C LEU A 48 7.49 -3.25 -7.40
N ASN A 49 8.49 -3.64 -8.18
CA ASN A 49 8.95 -5.03 -8.24
C ASN A 49 10.02 -5.37 -7.19
N GLY A 50 10.59 -4.37 -6.53
CA GLY A 50 11.64 -4.52 -5.55
C GLY A 50 11.13 -4.58 -4.11
N ASN A 51 12.05 -4.80 -3.18
CA ASN A 51 11.76 -4.77 -1.74
C ASN A 51 11.67 -3.36 -1.14
N GLN A 52 11.51 -2.33 -1.97
CA GLN A 52 11.60 -0.92 -1.57
C GLN A 52 10.23 -0.23 -1.39
N MET A 53 9.12 -0.98 -1.52
CA MET A 53 7.78 -0.47 -1.21
C MET A 53 7.68 -0.12 0.29
N THR A 54 7.68 1.16 0.62
CA THR A 54 7.42 1.66 1.98
C THR A 54 5.94 1.99 2.17
N LEU A 55 5.49 2.09 3.42
CA LEU A 55 4.11 2.51 3.72
C LEU A 55 3.81 3.92 3.19
N ASP A 56 4.77 4.84 3.30
CA ASP A 56 4.61 6.20 2.77
C ASP A 56 4.40 6.18 1.25
N ARG A 57 5.14 5.33 0.52
CA ARG A 57 4.94 5.17 -0.93
C ARG A 57 3.62 4.51 -1.26
N LEU A 58 3.19 3.52 -0.48
CA LEU A 58 1.88 2.91 -0.65
C LEU A 58 0.75 3.93 -0.42
N HIS A 59 0.90 4.83 0.55
CA HIS A 59 -0.04 5.92 0.76
C HIS A 59 -0.07 6.89 -0.42
N GLU A 60 1.08 7.33 -0.93
CA GLU A 60 1.15 8.19 -2.12
C GLU A 60 0.45 7.54 -3.33
N ILE A 61 0.71 6.25 -3.57
CA ILE A 61 0.05 5.49 -4.64
C ILE A 61 -1.47 5.42 -4.41
N SER A 62 -1.90 5.23 -3.16
CA SER A 62 -3.34 5.24 -2.80
C SER A 62 -4.01 6.57 -3.17
N VAL A 63 -3.31 7.68 -2.96
CA VAL A 63 -3.81 9.02 -3.29
C VAL A 63 -3.85 9.22 -4.80
N ILE A 64 -2.79 8.83 -5.52
CA ILE A 64 -2.71 8.96 -6.99
C ILE A 64 -3.81 8.16 -7.68
N LEU A 65 -4.01 6.92 -7.23
CA LEU A 65 -5.01 6.01 -7.80
C LEU A 65 -6.39 6.21 -7.20
N ASN A 66 -6.56 7.11 -6.23
CA ASN A 66 -7.79 7.27 -5.46
C ASN A 66 -8.36 5.92 -4.96
N PHE A 67 -7.48 5.03 -4.49
CA PHE A 67 -7.79 3.65 -4.13
C PHE A 67 -7.19 3.30 -2.77
N ASN A 68 -8.01 2.73 -1.87
CA ASN A 68 -7.58 2.37 -0.53
C ASN A 68 -7.20 0.88 -0.43
N PHE A 69 -5.91 0.59 -0.62
CA PHE A 69 -5.37 -0.78 -0.54
C PHE A 69 -5.61 -1.46 0.82
N PHE A 70 -5.56 -0.70 1.91
CA PHE A 70 -5.81 -1.25 3.24
C PHE A 70 -7.26 -1.66 3.43
N ARG A 71 -8.20 -0.86 2.91
CA ARG A 71 -9.62 -1.21 2.94
C ARG A 71 -9.89 -2.45 2.10
N PHE A 72 -9.34 -2.51 0.89
CA PHE A 72 -9.47 -3.69 0.02
C PHE A 72 -9.04 -4.98 0.75
N TRP A 73 -7.86 -4.98 1.39
CA TRP A 73 -7.42 -6.16 2.13
C TRP A 73 -8.18 -6.42 3.42
N ALA A 74 -8.64 -5.37 4.12
CA ALA A 74 -9.50 -5.55 5.28
C ALA A 74 -10.80 -6.27 4.90
N ASP A 75 -11.40 -5.91 3.77
CA ASP A 75 -12.60 -6.58 3.24
C ASP A 75 -12.29 -8.03 2.84
N GLN A 76 -11.15 -8.31 2.18
CA GLN A 76 -10.72 -9.69 1.86
C GLN A 76 -10.52 -10.56 3.11
N LEU A 77 -10.02 -9.97 4.19
CA LEU A 77 -9.77 -10.65 5.46
C LEU A 77 -11.00 -10.68 6.39
N GLN A 78 -12.14 -10.13 5.94
CA GLN A 78 -13.35 -9.95 6.75
C GLN A 78 -13.08 -9.24 8.09
N ILE A 79 -12.12 -8.32 8.08
CA ILE A 79 -11.81 -7.49 9.24
C ILE A 79 -12.83 -6.36 9.24
N ASP A 80 -13.76 -6.42 10.19
CA ASP A 80 -14.80 -5.42 10.36
C ASP A 80 -14.16 -4.05 10.68
N GLN A 81 -14.06 -3.21 9.67
CA GLN A 81 -13.63 -1.81 9.82
C GLN A 81 -14.83 -0.90 9.54
N PRO A 82 -15.01 0.18 10.31
CA PRO A 82 -16.04 1.17 10.02
C PRO A 82 -15.88 1.68 8.59
N ALA A 83 -16.99 1.74 7.85
CA ALA A 83 -17.06 2.02 6.40
C ALA A 83 -16.45 3.37 5.98
N SER A 84 -16.23 4.27 6.94
CA SER A 84 -15.67 5.62 6.74
C SER A 84 -14.42 5.80 7.61
N ALA A 85 -13.32 5.18 7.25
CA ALA A 85 -12.02 5.62 7.76
C ALA A 85 -11.57 6.80 6.90
N ASP A 86 -11.90 8.02 7.33
CA ASP A 86 -11.32 9.25 6.78
C ASP A 86 -9.80 9.08 6.65
N ILE A 87 -9.20 9.62 5.59
CA ILE A 87 -7.74 9.55 5.39
C ILE A 87 -6.99 10.12 6.61
N GLU A 88 -7.59 11.08 7.32
CA GLU A 88 -7.09 11.59 8.60
C GLU A 88 -7.16 10.55 9.73
N ARG A 89 -8.19 9.71 9.77
CA ARG A 89 -8.33 8.58 10.69
C ARG A 89 -7.26 7.52 10.42
N ILE A 90 -6.90 7.28 9.16
CA ILE A 90 -5.81 6.36 8.78
C ILE A 90 -4.47 6.88 9.32
N LYS A 91 -4.16 8.18 9.15
CA LYS A 91 -2.96 8.80 9.74
C LYS A 91 -2.95 8.70 11.27
N ALA A 92 -4.10 8.92 11.91
CA ALA A 92 -4.20 8.77 13.38
C ALA A 92 -3.95 7.33 13.82
N LEU A 93 -4.52 6.34 13.12
CA LEU A 93 -4.31 4.91 13.37
C LEU A 93 -2.87 4.47 13.07
N GLU A 94 -2.18 5.08 12.11
CA GLU A 94 -0.75 4.83 11.87
C GLU A 94 0.13 5.35 13.02
N ILE A 95 -0.17 6.55 13.55
CA ILE A 95 0.50 7.09 14.74
C ILE A 95 0.24 6.19 15.95
N GLU A 96 -1.00 5.75 16.12
CA GLU A 96 -1.40 4.88 17.22
C GLU A 96 -0.72 3.50 17.14
N ASN A 97 -0.70 2.88 15.95
CA ASN A 97 0.01 1.61 15.72
C ASN A 97 1.52 1.74 15.90
N ARG A 98 2.15 2.83 15.41
CA ARG A 98 3.59 3.08 15.64
C ARG A 98 3.89 3.24 17.14
N THR A 99 2.98 3.87 17.88
CA THR A 99 3.09 4.04 19.34
C THR A 99 2.94 2.70 20.07
N LEU A 100 1.93 1.90 19.72
CA LEU A 100 1.71 0.58 20.29
C LEU A 100 2.86 -0.38 20.02
N ILE A 101 3.43 -0.38 18.81
CA ILE A 101 4.61 -1.20 18.47
C ILE A 101 5.83 -0.80 19.31
N LYS A 102 6.02 0.49 19.58
CA LYS A 102 7.10 0.96 20.47
C LYS A 102 6.91 0.51 21.91
N LEU A 103 5.66 0.53 22.40
CA LEU A 103 5.34 0.11 23.76
C LEU A 103 5.40 -1.42 23.95
N LEU A 104 5.01 -2.20 22.94
CA LEU A 104 5.06 -3.67 22.98
C LEU A 104 6.45 -4.26 22.70
N LYS A 105 7.39 -3.45 22.20
CA LYS A 105 8.80 -3.82 21.99
C LYS A 105 9.74 -3.26 23.08
N GLY A 106 9.20 -2.51 24.04
CA GLY A 106 9.87 -2.25 25.32
C GLY A 106 9.62 -3.42 26.28
#